data_AF-G5AYR2-F1
#
_entry.id   AF-G5AYR2-F1
#
_cell.length_a   1.000
_cell.length_b   1.000
_cell.length_c   1.000
_cell.angle_alpha   90.00
_cell.angle_beta   90.00
_cell.angle_gamma   90.00
#
_symmetry.space_group_name_H-M   'P 1'
#
loop_
_entity.id
_entity.type
_entity.pdbx_description
1 polymer ?
#
loop_
_entity_poly.entity_id
_entity_poly.type
_entity_poly.pdbx_seq_one_letter_code
_entity_poly.pdbx_strand_id
1 'polypeptide(L)'
;MVSKQLGADFHGPFSDLDDDPFKIGDKFKTPAKVGLSTGFSLPDYLQVVRGVQYDFSLEKKTIEWAEDVKKFQEAQQEAECKAEEAEAKLCEKGLNPFLVEEALEIHQCSEEKMMEFLQLMSKLKEMGFELKDIKEALLLHNNEQGNALEDLMAQARAS
;
A
#
# COMPACT_ATOMS: atom_id res chain seq x y z
N MET A 1 -34.80 -22.40 64.34
CA MET A 1 -35.58 -21.85 63.21
C MET A 1 -35.32 -22.75 62.02
N VAL A 2 -36.39 -23.31 61.44
CA VAL A 2 -36.34 -24.26 60.32
C VAL A 2 -36.00 -23.50 59.04
N SER A 3 -34.85 -23.79 58.44
CA SER A 3 -34.49 -23.30 57.11
C SER A 3 -35.12 -24.21 56.07
N LYS A 4 -35.98 -23.62 55.24
CA LYS A 4 -36.73 -24.30 54.18
C LYS A 4 -35.76 -24.74 53.08
N GLN A 5 -35.73 -26.04 52.80
CA GLN A 5 -35.03 -26.63 51.67
C GLN A 5 -35.78 -26.21 50.39
N LEU A 6 -35.11 -25.46 49.51
CA LEU A 6 -35.61 -25.16 48.16
C LEU A 6 -35.38 -26.41 47.29
N GLY A 7 -36.41 -27.24 47.17
CA GLY A 7 -36.45 -28.32 46.18
C GLY A 7 -36.51 -27.71 44.79
N ALA A 8 -35.41 -27.83 44.04
CA ALA A 8 -35.43 -27.63 42.61
C ALA A 8 -35.83 -28.97 41.99
N ASP A 9 -37.14 -29.16 41.84
CA ASP A 9 -37.73 -30.20 41.00
C ASP A 9 -37.37 -29.88 39.55
N PHE A 10 -36.17 -30.28 39.12
CA PHE A 10 -35.91 -30.44 37.70
C PHE A 10 -36.70 -31.67 37.26
N HIS A 11 -37.80 -31.37 36.57
CA HIS A 11 -38.58 -32.19 35.67
C HIS A 11 -37.86 -33.50 35.28
N GLY A 12 -38.54 -34.63 35.53
CA GLY A 12 -38.04 -35.97 35.23
C GLY A 12 -37.54 -36.13 33.79
N PRO A 13 -36.85 -37.24 33.48
CA PRO A 13 -36.30 -37.51 32.15
C PRO A 13 -37.46 -37.67 31.17
N PHE A 14 -37.94 -36.56 30.62
CA PHE A 14 -38.86 -36.54 29.49
C PHE A 14 -38.04 -36.88 28.26
N SER A 15 -38.15 -38.12 27.82
CA SER A 15 -37.93 -38.51 26.44
C SER A 15 -39.30 -38.87 25.88
N ASP A 16 -39.79 -38.05 24.93
CA ASP A 16 -41.06 -38.21 24.22
C ASP A 16 -41.05 -39.45 23.30
N LEU A 17 -41.07 -40.64 23.89
CA LEU A 17 -41.54 -41.86 23.24
C LEU A 17 -42.26 -42.68 24.32
N ASP A 18 -43.57 -42.46 24.39
CA ASP A 18 -44.49 -43.28 25.16
C ASP A 18 -44.34 -44.77 24.77
N ASP A 19 -44.24 -45.61 25.80
CA ASP A 19 -44.57 -47.04 25.79
C ASP A 19 -43.64 -48.05 25.10
N ASP A 20 -42.32 -47.84 25.06
CA ASP A 20 -41.41 -48.99 24.92
C ASP A 20 -40.24 -48.93 25.93
N PRO A 21 -40.18 -49.81 26.95
CA PRO A 21 -39.12 -49.78 27.95
C PRO A 21 -37.82 -50.37 27.37
N PHE A 22 -37.11 -49.58 26.56
CA PHE A 22 -35.76 -49.91 26.13
C PHE A 22 -34.74 -49.48 27.19
N LYS A 23 -33.73 -50.33 27.43
CA LYS A 23 -32.67 -50.02 28.38
C LYS A 23 -31.58 -49.21 27.71
N ILE A 24 -31.44 -47.94 28.10
CA ILE A 24 -30.28 -47.11 27.74
C ILE A 24 -29.02 -47.77 28.33
N GLY A 25 -28.12 -48.18 27.44
CA GLY A 25 -26.85 -48.78 27.83
C GLY A 25 -26.03 -47.82 28.69
N ASP A 26 -25.30 -48.36 29.67
CA ASP A 26 -24.54 -47.58 30.67
C ASP A 26 -23.58 -46.54 30.05
N LYS A 27 -23.12 -46.82 28.83
CA LYS A 27 -22.26 -45.95 28.00
C LYS A 27 -22.91 -44.60 27.62
N PHE A 28 -24.24 -44.57 27.57
CA PHE A 28 -25.04 -43.44 27.09
C PHE A 28 -25.76 -42.71 28.21
N LYS A 29 -25.51 -43.10 29.47
CA LYS A 29 -25.99 -42.36 30.63
C LYS A 29 -25.19 -41.07 30.77
N THR A 30 -25.88 -39.97 31.06
CA THR A 30 -25.24 -38.68 31.35
C THR A 30 -24.26 -38.86 32.51
N PRO A 31 -22.96 -38.56 32.32
CA PRO A 31 -21.99 -38.65 33.39
C PRO A 31 -22.37 -37.72 34.55
N ALA A 32 -21.91 -38.07 35.76
CA ALA A 32 -22.17 -37.25 36.95
C ALA A 32 -21.72 -35.81 36.71
N LYS A 33 -22.57 -34.85 37.07
CA LYS A 33 -22.27 -33.43 36.92
C LYS A 33 -21.14 -33.06 37.88
N VAL A 34 -19.93 -32.96 37.33
CA VAL A 34 -18.75 -32.53 38.09
C VAL A 34 -18.86 -31.03 38.38
N GLY A 35 -18.75 -30.66 39.65
CA GLY A 35 -18.63 -29.27 40.05
C GLY A 35 -17.23 -28.73 39.76
N LEU A 36 -17.11 -27.40 39.64
CA LEU A 36 -15.79 -26.75 39.66
C LEU A 36 -15.05 -27.14 40.95
N SER A 37 -13.74 -27.33 40.86
CA SER A 37 -12.93 -27.66 42.05
C SER A 37 -13.08 -26.55 43.10
N THR A 38 -13.01 -26.90 44.38
CA THR A 38 -13.12 -25.97 45.51
C THR A 38 -12.10 -24.82 45.46
N GLY A 39 -11.06 -24.93 44.61
CA GLY A 39 -10.04 -23.89 44.39
C GLY A 39 -10.22 -23.06 43.12
N PHE A 40 -11.30 -23.23 42.35
CA PHE A 40 -11.56 -22.40 41.17
C PHE A 40 -12.14 -21.05 41.59
N SER A 41 -11.31 -20.01 41.61
CA SER A 41 -11.76 -18.63 41.69
C SER A 41 -11.74 -18.00 40.29
N LEU A 42 -12.87 -17.40 39.91
CA LEU A 42 -12.93 -16.57 38.71
C LEU A 42 -12.20 -15.25 39.03
N PRO A 43 -11.14 -14.87 38.31
CA PRO A 43 -10.51 -13.57 38.48
C PRO A 43 -11.56 -12.47 38.34
N ASP A 44 -11.49 -11.42 39.17
CA ASP A 44 -12.38 -10.27 39.04
C ASP A 44 -11.98 -9.44 37.82
N TYR A 45 -12.44 -9.88 36.64
CA TYR A 45 -12.17 -9.23 35.37
C TYR A 45 -12.63 -7.76 35.37
N LEU A 46 -13.63 -7.39 36.17
CA LEU A 46 -14.09 -6.01 36.26
C LEU A 46 -13.05 -5.10 36.93
N GLN A 47 -12.27 -5.59 37.90
CA GLN A 47 -11.16 -4.83 38.47
C GLN A 47 -10.00 -4.66 37.49
N VAL A 48 -9.67 -5.71 36.74
CA VAL A 48 -8.63 -5.63 35.70
C VAL A 48 -9.03 -4.64 34.61
N VAL A 49 -10.27 -4.71 34.13
CA VAL A 49 -10.82 -3.83 33.10
C VAL A 49 -10.92 -2.38 33.59
N ARG A 50 -11.25 -2.13 34.86
CA ARG A 50 -11.24 -0.77 35.43
C ARG A 50 -9.84 -0.19 35.60
N GLY A 51 -8.82 -1.05 35.71
CA GLY A 51 -7.41 -0.65 35.87
C GLY A 51 -6.67 -0.39 34.57
N VAL A 52 -7.17 -0.88 33.43
CA VAL A 52 -6.61 -0.54 32.12
C VAL A 52 -7.20 0.80 31.64
N GLN A 53 -6.38 1.84 31.70
CA GLN A 53 -6.70 3.12 31.11
C GLN A 53 -6.13 3.17 29.69
N TYR A 54 -7.01 3.23 28.70
CA TYR A 54 -6.60 3.42 27.32
C TYR A 54 -6.06 4.85 27.13
N ASP A 55 -4.87 4.99 26.58
CA ASP A 55 -4.11 6.26 26.49
C ASP A 55 -4.26 7.00 25.15
N PHE A 56 -5.05 6.43 24.23
CA PHE A 56 -5.26 6.91 22.85
C PHE A 56 -3.96 7.18 22.08
N SER A 57 -2.86 6.55 22.49
CA SER A 57 -1.55 6.77 21.86
C SER A 57 -1.52 6.27 20.41
N LEU A 58 -2.33 5.27 20.07
CA LEU A 58 -2.41 4.71 18.72
C LEU A 58 -3.17 5.64 17.76
N GLU A 59 -4.30 6.20 18.19
CA GLU A 59 -5.08 7.15 17.41
C GLU A 59 -4.28 8.43 17.17
N LYS A 60 -3.59 8.93 18.20
CA LYS A 60 -2.73 10.11 18.06
C LYS A 60 -1.65 9.90 16.99
N LYS A 61 -0.95 8.77 17.01
CA LYS A 61 0.04 8.41 15.98
C LYS A 61 -0.58 8.26 14.60
N THR A 62 -1.80 7.73 14.52
CA THR A 62 -2.52 7.57 13.24
C THR A 62 -2.85 8.93 12.62
N ILE A 63 -3.25 9.92 13.43
CA ILE A 63 -3.51 11.29 12.98
C ILE A 63 -2.21 11.96 12.53
N GLU A 64 -1.14 11.84 13.32
CA GLU A 64 0.19 12.37 12.97
C GLU A 64 0.68 11.80 11.63
N TRP A 65 0.59 10.48 11.45
CA TRP A 65 0.95 9.83 10.17
C TRP A 65 0.09 10.32 9.00
N ALA A 66 -1.21 10.55 9.20
CA ALA A 66 -2.07 11.07 8.15
C ALA A 66 -1.68 12.50 7.74
N GLU A 67 -1.33 13.35 8.71
CA GLU A 67 -0.83 14.71 8.44
C GLU A 67 0.50 14.69 7.70
N ASP A 68 1.42 13.80 8.09
CA ASP A 68 2.72 13.69 7.44
C ASP A 68 2.60 13.15 6.02
N VAL A 69 1.77 12.12 5.79
CA VAL A 69 1.45 11.63 4.43
C VAL A 69 0.92 12.76 3.55
N LYS A 70 0.05 13.62 4.10
CA LYS A 70 -0.47 14.79 3.38
C LYS A 70 0.65 15.77 3.01
N LYS A 71 1.57 16.08 3.94
CA LYS A 71 2.72 16.95 3.67
C LYS A 71 3.65 16.37 2.60
N PHE A 72 3.90 15.07 2.63
CA PHE A 72 4.70 14.40 1.59
C PHE A 72 4.02 14.48 0.21
N GLN A 73 2.70 14.29 0.16
CA GLN A 73 1.93 14.44 -1.08
C GLN A 73 1.91 15.88 -1.59
N GLU A 74 1.75 16.87 -0.72
CA GLU A 74 1.78 18.29 -1.09
C GLU A 74 3.15 18.67 -1.66
N ALA A 75 4.25 18.21 -1.05
CA ALA A 75 5.60 18.43 -1.56
C ALA A 75 5.84 17.75 -2.92
N GLN A 76 5.30 16.55 -3.11
CA GLN A 76 5.37 15.84 -4.39
C GLN A 76 4.55 16.56 -5.47
N GLN A 77 3.32 16.98 -5.17
CA GLN A 77 2.46 17.71 -6.11
C GLN A 77 3.03 19.10 -6.44
N GLU A 78 3.64 19.79 -5.48
CA GLU A 78 4.32 21.05 -5.77
C GLU A 78 5.50 20.83 -6.72
N ALA A 79 6.25 19.73 -6.57
CA ALA A 79 7.32 19.37 -7.49
C ALA A 79 6.77 18.99 -8.88
N GLU A 80 5.67 18.23 -8.95
CA GLU A 80 5.00 17.85 -10.20
C GLU A 80 4.42 19.09 -10.93
N CYS A 81 3.69 19.97 -10.24
CA CYS A 81 3.18 21.21 -10.81
C CYS A 81 4.32 22.12 -11.32
N LYS A 82 5.46 22.18 -10.61
CA LYS A 82 6.64 22.92 -11.07
C LYS A 82 7.30 22.27 -12.28
N ALA A 83 7.32 20.95 -12.35
CA ALA A 83 7.82 20.22 -13.52
C ALA A 83 6.89 20.43 -14.74
N GLU A 84 5.57 20.37 -14.55
CA GLU A 84 4.57 20.65 -15.58
C GLU A 84 4.66 22.11 -16.07
N GLU A 85 4.89 23.08 -15.18
CA GLU A 85 5.12 24.48 -15.60
C GLU A 85 6.42 24.63 -16.41
N ALA A 86 7.47 23.90 -16.06
CA ALA A 86 8.70 23.86 -16.84
C ALA A 86 8.47 23.22 -18.22
N GLU A 87 7.68 22.15 -18.29
CA GLU A 87 7.26 21.50 -19.53
C GLU A 87 6.47 22.44 -20.43
N ALA A 88 5.49 23.17 -19.88
CA ALA A 88 4.70 24.16 -20.59
C ALA A 88 5.59 25.29 -21.18
N LYS A 89 6.58 25.77 -20.41
CA LYS A 89 7.56 26.76 -20.88
C LYS A 89 8.46 26.22 -22.01
N LEU A 90 8.78 24.93 -22.00
CA LEU A 90 9.54 24.28 -23.07
C LEU A 90 8.70 24.07 -24.33
N CYS A 91 7.41 23.75 -24.18
CA CYS A 91 6.46 23.67 -25.28
C CYS A 91 6.26 25.03 -25.97
N GLU A 92 6.18 26.12 -25.20
CA GLU A 92 6.05 27.49 -25.73
C GLU A 92 7.28 27.92 -26.56
N LYS A 93 8.45 27.34 -26.27
CA LYS A 93 9.68 27.52 -27.07
C LYS A 93 9.70 26.73 -28.38
N GLY A 94 8.61 26.06 -28.74
CA GLY A 94 8.46 25.32 -29.99
C GLY A 94 9.10 23.92 -29.97
N LEU A 95 9.44 23.41 -28.79
CA LEU A 95 9.84 22.01 -28.63
C LEU A 95 8.60 21.12 -28.69
N ASN A 96 8.74 19.97 -29.34
CA ASN A 96 7.61 19.09 -29.57
C ASN A 96 7.21 18.44 -28.23
N PRO A 97 5.97 18.58 -27.74
CA PRO A 97 5.55 18.08 -26.43
C PRO A 97 5.82 16.58 -26.26
N PHE A 98 5.62 15.80 -27.33
CA PHE A 98 5.93 14.36 -27.36
C PHE A 98 7.40 14.05 -27.06
N LEU A 99 8.32 14.95 -27.42
CA LEU A 99 9.75 14.80 -27.18
C LEU A 99 10.13 15.18 -25.74
N VAL A 100 9.38 16.11 -25.14
CA VAL A 100 9.63 16.56 -23.77
C VAL A 100 9.17 15.51 -22.77
N GLU A 101 7.97 14.95 -22.97
CA GLU A 101 7.42 13.85 -22.16
C GLU A 101 8.34 12.62 -22.18
N GLU A 102 8.82 12.25 -23.38
CA GLU A 102 9.73 11.12 -23.55
C GLU A 102 11.12 11.36 -22.94
N ALA A 103 11.63 12.61 -22.99
CA ALA A 103 12.88 12.96 -22.30
C ALA A 103 12.72 12.98 -20.77
N LEU A 104 11.55 13.39 -20.27
CA LEU A 104 11.19 13.38 -18.85
C LEU A 104 11.11 11.96 -18.28
N GLU A 105 10.60 11.01 -19.07
CA GLU A 105 10.49 9.61 -18.67
C GLU A 105 11.87 8.95 -18.57
N ILE A 106 12.84 9.35 -19.41
CA ILE A 106 14.15 8.70 -19.50
C ILE A 106 15.19 9.34 -18.58
N HIS A 107 15.15 10.65 -18.37
CA HIS A 107 16.05 11.33 -17.46
C HIS A 107 15.36 11.55 -16.11
N GLN A 108 15.69 10.74 -15.11
CA GLN A 108 15.22 10.84 -13.71
C GLN A 108 15.52 12.22 -13.07
N CYS A 109 14.76 13.25 -13.46
CA CYS A 109 14.69 14.61 -12.91
C CYS A 109 16.00 15.42 -12.84
N SER A 110 16.77 15.51 -13.94
CA SER A 110 17.75 16.60 -14.09
C SER A 110 17.31 17.53 -15.22
N GLU A 111 16.81 18.72 -14.85
CA GLU A 111 16.35 19.75 -15.78
C GLU A 111 17.45 20.13 -16.78
N GLU A 112 18.70 20.19 -16.33
CA GLU A 112 19.88 20.47 -17.17
C GLU A 112 20.07 19.40 -18.26
N LYS A 113 20.05 18.12 -17.89
CA LYS A 113 20.22 17.02 -18.85
C LYS A 113 19.08 16.95 -19.86
N MET A 114 17.85 17.19 -19.42
CA MET A 114 16.69 17.22 -20.31
C MET A 114 16.79 18.38 -21.31
N MET A 115 17.19 19.57 -20.86
CA MET A 115 17.41 20.71 -21.76
C MET A 115 18.54 20.44 -22.75
N GLU A 116 19.65 19.85 -22.31
CA GLU A 116 20.75 19.45 -23.18
C GLU A 116 20.29 18.42 -24.23
N PHE A 117 19.53 17.40 -23.82
CA PHE A 117 18.95 16.41 -24.73
C PHE A 117 18.07 17.05 -25.80
N LEU A 118 17.13 17.92 -25.40
CA LEU A 118 16.22 18.61 -26.31
C LEU A 118 16.96 19.56 -27.27
N GLN A 119 18.00 20.25 -26.77
CA GLN A 119 18.83 21.14 -27.56
C GLN A 119 19.69 20.38 -28.57
N LEU A 120 20.33 19.27 -28.16
CA LEU A 120 21.08 18.39 -29.06
C LEU A 120 20.17 17.74 -30.09
N MET A 121 18.98 17.29 -29.71
CA MET A 121 17.99 16.73 -30.63
C MET A 121 17.62 17.73 -31.72
N SER A 122 17.32 18.98 -31.34
CA SER A 122 16.97 20.04 -32.31
C SER A 122 18.14 20.33 -33.25
N LYS A 123 19.36 20.45 -32.70
CA LYS A 123 20.58 20.71 -33.48
C LYS A 123 20.92 19.58 -34.46
N LEU A 124 20.75 18.33 -34.07
CA LEU A 124 20.98 17.16 -34.93
C LEU A 124 19.89 17.00 -35.98
N LYS A 125 18.64 17.33 -35.63
CA LYS A 125 17.52 17.36 -36.58
C LYS A 125 17.76 18.40 -37.68
N GLU A 126 18.27 19.58 -37.34
CA GLU A 126 18.68 20.61 -38.32
C GLU A 126 19.81 20.14 -39.25
N MET A 127 20.65 19.22 -38.79
CA MET A 127 21.68 18.57 -39.63
C MET A 127 21.11 17.49 -40.56
N GLY A 128 19.83 17.15 -40.46
CA GLY A 128 19.14 16.23 -41.37
C GLY A 128 19.09 14.77 -40.92
N PHE A 129 19.47 14.47 -39.68
CA PHE A 129 19.34 13.12 -39.11
C PHE A 129 17.89 12.82 -38.70
N GLU A 130 17.49 11.54 -38.73
CA GLU A 130 16.16 11.13 -38.28
C GLU A 130 16.04 11.23 -36.76
N LEU A 131 14.86 11.67 -36.28
CA LEU A 131 14.60 11.84 -34.84
C LEU A 131 14.77 10.55 -34.03
N LYS A 132 14.49 9.39 -34.66
CA LYS A 132 14.62 8.07 -34.02
C LYS A 132 16.08 7.73 -33.75
N ASP A 133 16.93 7.83 -34.77
CA ASP A 133 18.36 7.55 -34.67
C ASP A 133 19.04 8.53 -33.71
N ILE A 134 18.67 9.82 -33.80
CA ILE A 134 19.18 10.86 -32.90
C ILE A 134 18.88 10.49 -31.44
N LYS A 135 17.64 10.07 -31.18
CA LYS A 135 17.20 9.70 -29.84
C LYS A 135 18.00 8.50 -29.31
N GLU A 136 18.14 7.43 -30.10
CA GLU A 136 18.89 6.25 -29.69
C GLU A 136 20.36 6.58 -29.38
N ALA A 137 21.01 7.37 -30.24
CA ALA A 137 22.40 7.78 -30.03
C ALA A 137 22.58 8.67 -28.79
N LEU A 138 21.69 9.63 -28.56
CA LEU A 138 21.76 10.50 -27.38
C LEU A 138 21.52 9.74 -26.07
N LEU A 139 20.64 8.74 -26.11
CA LEU A 139 20.39 7.86 -24.97
C LEU A 139 21.59 6.95 -24.66
N LEU A 140 22.23 6.39 -25.69
CA LEU A 140 23.39 5.53 -25.54
C LEU A 140 24.59 6.28 -24.94
N HIS A 141 24.75 7.54 -25.33
CA HIS A 141 25.89 8.37 -24.95
C HIS A 141 25.60 9.38 -23.83
N ASN A 142 24.45 9.29 -23.16
CA ASN A 142 24.06 10.17 -22.04
C ASN A 142 24.29 11.67 -22.37
N ASN A 143 23.76 12.10 -23.51
CA ASN A 143 23.81 13.49 -24.02
C ASN A 143 25.19 14.00 -24.46
N GLU A 144 26.19 13.13 -24.64
CA GLU A 144 27.48 13.54 -25.22
C GLU A 144 27.37 13.76 -26.75
N GLN A 145 27.41 15.04 -27.17
CA GLN A 145 27.25 15.42 -28.59
C GLN A 145 28.26 14.74 -29.52
N GLY A 146 29.53 14.62 -29.10
CA GLY A 146 30.60 14.08 -29.95
C GLY A 146 30.37 12.61 -30.28
N ASN A 147 30.11 11.81 -29.26
CA ASN A 147 29.91 10.37 -29.42
C ASN A 147 28.59 10.07 -30.15
N ALA A 148 27.50 10.80 -29.81
CA ALA A 148 26.23 10.63 -30.50
C ALA A 148 26.30 10.98 -31.99
N LEU A 149 27.06 12.01 -32.35
CA LEU A 149 27.28 12.38 -33.75
C LEU A 149 28.13 11.33 -34.49
N GLU A 150 29.15 10.77 -33.83
CA GLU A 150 29.99 9.72 -34.39
C GLU A 150 29.16 8.46 -34.69
N ASP A 151 28.30 8.05 -33.76
CA ASP A 151 27.44 6.87 -33.91
C ASP A 151 26.38 7.09 -35.02
N LEU A 152 25.75 8.27 -35.06
CA LEU A 152 24.84 8.66 -36.14
C LEU A 152 25.51 8.63 -37.52
N MET A 153 26.75 9.12 -37.62
CA MET A 153 27.52 9.07 -38.85
C MET A 153 27.92 7.64 -39.24
N ALA A 154 28.14 6.76 -38.26
CA ALA A 154 28.43 5.36 -38.50
C ALA A 154 27.20 4.61 -39.02
N GLN A 155 26.02 4.84 -38.42
CA GLN A 155 24.76 4.24 -38.82
C GLN A 155 24.29 4.73 -40.20
N ALA A 156 24.44 6.02 -40.50
CA ALA A 156 24.08 6.59 -41.81
C ALA A 156 24.95 6.06 -42.97
N ARG A 157 26.13 5.50 -42.69
CA ARG A 157 26.98 4.83 -43.69
C ARG A 157 26.64 3.35 -43.91
N ALA A 158 25.89 2.75 -42.98
CA ALA A 158 25.52 1.35 -43.02
C ALA A 158 24.16 1.09 -43.70
N SER A 159 23.42 2.15 -44.04
CA SER A 159 22.11 2.16 -44.74
C SER A 159 22.30 2.54 -46.21
#